data_AF-A0A6J8BJ31-F1
#
_entry.id   AF-A0A6J8BJ31-F1
#
_cell.length_a   1.000
_cell.length_b   1.000
_cell.length_c   1.000
_cell.angle_alpha   90.00
_cell.angle_beta   90.00
_cell.angle_gamma   90.00
#
_symmetry.space_group_name_H-M   'P 1'
#
loop_
_entity.id
_entity.type
_entity.pdbx_description
1 polymer ?
#
loop_
_entity_poly.entity_id
_entity_poly.type
_entity_poly.pdbx_seq_one_letter_code
_entity_poly.pdbx_strand_id
1 'polypeptide(L)'
;MEIDTGASVSIMSEDTYKDYKSKFRIEPTSAKLRTHMGEQIPVIGRAIVNVNYMKESAKLPLLIVKPNKEVFKDELGTVKGMKAKIYVDESAVPKYFKARPLPYALKDKVEMELERLEKEGQIQQVEFSDWAAPIVPVVKENGSIRICGDYKVTVNAVSNLDNYTIPKTEDLYATLGGGQEYTKFDLNQAYQQIELDEDSKRYVTINTHKGLFRYNRLPYCVASSPGIFQRTLKKVVQGISNVLVRVDDILITGKTREEHLNTLSEVLSRFKRIGIPLKKQKCVFMAEEVVYLGFKINKHEIYPVESKVEAIDKAPSPTNVTELKAYL
;
A
#
# COMPACT_ATOMS: atom_id res chain seq x y z
N MET A 1 9.21 9.50 22.83
CA MET A 1 10.24 9.73 21.80
C MET A 1 10.97 8.41 21.67
N GLU A 2 10.68 7.63 20.63
CA GLU A 2 11.40 6.39 20.37
C GLU A 2 12.76 6.76 19.75
N ILE A 3 13.83 6.41 20.44
CA ILE A 3 15.21 6.56 19.96
C ILE A 3 15.56 5.23 19.31
N ASP A 4 16.02 5.27 18.06
CA ASP A 4 16.48 4.08 17.34
C ASP A 4 17.73 3.52 18.05
N THR A 5 17.57 2.36 18.68
CA THR A 5 18.63 1.65 19.41
C THR A 5 19.54 0.83 18.50
N GLY A 6 19.24 0.77 17.19
CA GLY A 6 20.02 0.01 16.21
C GLY A 6 21.19 0.77 15.58
N ALA A 7 21.31 2.08 15.82
CA ALA A 7 22.38 2.91 15.29
C ALA A 7 23.48 3.13 16.34
N SER A 8 24.75 3.17 15.91
CA SER A 8 25.88 3.54 16.80
C SER A 8 25.78 4.96 17.36
N VAL A 9 24.78 5.74 16.92
CA VAL A 9 24.51 7.12 17.27
C VAL A 9 23.01 7.35 17.26
N SER A 10 22.49 8.17 18.16
CA SER A 10 21.09 8.58 18.13
C SER A 10 20.83 9.49 16.94
N ILE A 11 19.79 9.18 16.16
CA ILE A 11 19.36 9.98 15.01
C ILE A 11 17.92 10.47 15.16
N MET A 12 17.61 11.61 14.53
CA MET A 12 16.27 12.17 14.43
C MET A 12 16.05 12.72 13.02
N SER A 13 14.86 12.54 12.47
CA SER A 13 14.52 13.10 11.17
C SER A 13 14.37 14.63 11.23
N GLU A 14 14.69 15.31 10.13
CA GLU A 14 14.47 16.76 10.00
C GLU A 14 13.02 17.17 10.28
N ASP A 15 12.04 16.37 9.84
CA ASP A 15 10.63 16.68 10.03
C ASP A 15 10.27 16.64 11.52
N THR A 16 10.71 15.59 12.24
CA THR A 16 10.57 15.53 13.70
C THR A 16 11.29 16.68 14.39
N TYR A 17 12.49 17.07 13.93
CA TYR A 17 13.22 18.19 14.51
C TYR A 17 12.43 19.51 14.41
N LYS A 18 11.72 19.76 13.31
CA LYS A 18 10.93 20.99 13.14
C LYS A 18 9.90 21.16 14.25
N ASP A 19 9.29 20.07 14.71
CA ASP A 19 8.32 20.08 15.81
C ASP A 19 8.95 20.43 17.18
N TYR A 20 10.26 20.22 17.32
CA TYR A 20 11.03 20.47 18.55
C TYR A 20 12.06 21.60 18.42
N LYS A 21 12.05 22.36 17.32
CA LYS A 21 13.06 23.38 17.01
C LYS A 21 13.19 24.45 18.09
N SER A 22 12.12 24.72 18.84
CA SER A 22 12.11 25.66 19.97
C SER A 22 12.92 25.17 21.18
N LYS A 23 13.17 23.86 21.29
CA LYS A 23 13.81 23.24 22.47
C LYS A 23 15.31 23.07 22.33
N PHE A 24 15.85 22.90 21.13
CA PHE A 24 17.28 22.72 20.90
C PHE A 24 17.74 23.20 19.52
N ARG A 25 18.95 23.75 19.46
CA ARG A 25 19.58 24.25 18.24
C ARG A 25 20.46 23.19 17.59
N ILE A 26 20.51 23.20 16.27
CA ILE A 26 21.43 22.37 15.49
C ILE A 26 22.75 23.10 15.32
N GLU A 27 23.83 22.37 15.51
CA GLU A 27 25.20 22.79 15.24
C GLU A 27 25.77 21.98 14.06
N PRO A 28 26.73 22.55 13.30
CA PRO A 28 27.46 21.80 12.28
C PRO A 28 28.15 20.55 12.87
N THR A 29 28.25 19.49 12.06
CA THR A 29 28.92 18.26 12.45
C THR A 29 29.72 17.69 11.28
N SER A 30 30.86 17.07 11.57
CA SER A 30 31.67 16.32 10.60
C SER A 30 31.23 14.85 10.49
N ALA A 31 30.25 14.42 11.30
CA ALA A 31 29.75 13.06 11.30
C ALA A 31 29.17 12.69 9.93
N LYS A 32 29.60 11.53 9.41
CA LYS A 32 29.07 10.93 8.19
C LYS A 32 28.36 9.64 8.55
N LEU A 33 27.11 9.54 8.16
CA LEU A 33 26.31 8.33 8.35
C LEU A 33 26.19 7.58 7.04
N ARG A 34 26.19 6.27 7.15
CA ARG A 34 25.92 5.36 6.05
C ARG A 34 24.87 4.35 6.47
N THR A 35 24.03 3.93 5.53
CA THR A 35 23.19 2.75 5.70
C THR A 35 24.09 1.52 5.81
N HIS A 36 23.51 0.38 6.21
CA HIS A 36 24.22 -0.89 6.26
C HIS A 36 24.87 -1.28 4.92
N MET A 37 24.29 -0.83 3.79
CA MET A 37 24.84 -1.06 2.44
C MET A 37 25.81 0.03 1.97
N GLY A 38 26.22 0.95 2.84
CA GLY A 38 27.21 1.98 2.54
C GLY A 38 26.67 3.26 1.87
N GLU A 39 25.37 3.35 1.60
CA GLU A 39 24.76 4.57 1.05
C GLU A 39 24.83 5.71 2.06
N GLN A 40 25.20 6.90 1.61
CA GLN A 40 25.36 8.04 2.52
C GLN A 40 24.01 8.60 2.97
N ILE A 41 23.81 8.72 4.28
CA ILE A 41 22.65 9.39 4.86
C ILE A 41 22.99 10.88 5.02
N PRO A 42 22.25 11.81 4.40
CA PRO A 42 22.54 13.23 4.53
C PRO A 42 22.29 13.72 5.96
N VAL A 43 23.39 14.05 6.65
CA VAL A 43 23.36 14.64 8.00
C VAL A 43 23.23 16.16 7.86
N ILE A 44 22.24 16.74 8.53
CA ILE A 44 21.99 18.19 8.57
C ILE A 44 22.87 18.85 9.65
N GLY A 45 23.03 18.18 10.78
CA GLY A 45 23.84 18.65 11.89
C GLY A 45 23.66 17.79 13.12
N ARG A 46 24.11 18.29 14.28
CA ARG A 46 23.91 17.64 15.57
C ARG A 46 23.23 18.60 16.56
N ALA A 47 22.40 18.07 17.44
CA ALA A 47 21.90 18.77 18.62
C ALA A 47 22.43 18.07 19.87
N ILE A 48 22.79 18.82 20.91
CA ILE A 48 23.09 18.24 22.22
C ILE A 48 21.81 18.23 23.04
N VAL A 49 21.37 17.04 23.45
CA VAL A 49 20.13 16.85 24.21
C VAL A 49 20.45 16.32 25.60
N ASN A 50 19.70 16.79 26.61
CA ASN A 50 19.75 16.21 27.95
C ASN A 50 18.87 14.95 27.96
N VAL A 51 19.47 13.81 28.29
CA VAL A 51 18.78 12.52 28.45
C VAL A 51 18.79 12.16 29.92
N ASN A 52 17.61 11.88 30.48
CA ASN A 52 17.46 11.43 31.85
C ASN A 52 17.00 9.97 31.84
N TYR A 53 17.72 9.12 32.57
CA TYR A 53 17.34 7.73 32.76
C TYR A 53 17.50 7.36 34.24
N MET A 54 16.39 6.96 34.87
CA MET A 54 16.33 6.74 36.32
C MET A 54 16.87 7.95 37.09
N LYS A 55 18.00 7.80 37.79
CA LYS A 55 18.63 8.86 38.60
C LYS A 55 19.81 9.53 37.89
N GLU A 56 20.06 9.20 36.64
CA GLU A 56 21.19 9.73 35.88
C GLU A 56 20.73 10.70 34.80
N SER A 57 21.57 11.70 34.55
CA SER A 57 21.37 12.71 33.51
C SER A 57 22.66 12.88 32.72
N ALA A 58 22.56 12.83 31.39
CA ALA A 58 23.70 12.98 30.49
C ALA A 58 23.36 13.89 29.31
N LYS A 59 24.36 14.57 28.77
CA LYS A 59 24.27 15.32 27.52
C LYS A 59 24.76 14.45 26.38
N LEU A 60 23.88 14.09 25.46
CA LEU A 60 24.19 13.18 24.36
C LEU A 60 23.99 13.88 23.01
N PRO A 61 24.85 13.58 22.01
CA PRO A 61 24.65 14.07 20.66
C PRO A 61 23.49 13.34 19.99
N LEU A 62 22.64 14.10 19.32
CA LEU A 62 21.56 13.64 18.47
C LEU A 62 21.80 14.17 17.06
N LEU A 63 22.04 13.28 16.10
CA LEU A 63 22.25 13.67 14.71
C LEU A 63 20.90 13.91 14.03
N ILE A 64 20.77 15.05 13.35
CA ILE A 64 19.59 15.36 12.57
C ILE A 64 19.87 14.98 11.12
N VAL A 65 19.01 14.13 10.53
CA VAL A 65 19.20 13.59 9.18
C VAL A 65 18.04 13.95 8.27
N LYS A 66 18.30 14.05 6.97
CA LYS A 66 17.22 14.19 5.99
C LYS A 66 16.42 12.88 5.93
N PRO A 67 15.08 12.94 6.03
CA PRO A 67 14.24 11.76 5.89
C PRO A 67 14.28 11.22 4.45
N ASN A 68 14.13 9.90 4.32
CA ASN A 68 13.96 9.27 3.01
C ASN A 68 12.53 9.51 2.48
N LYS A 69 12.31 10.67 1.86
CA LYS A 69 10.99 11.09 1.33
C LYS A 69 10.64 10.48 -0.03
N GLU A 70 11.56 9.76 -0.67
CA GLU A 70 11.32 9.27 -2.03
C GLU A 70 10.37 8.07 -2.07
N VAL A 71 10.47 7.19 -1.06
CA VAL A 71 9.61 6.01 -0.93
C VAL A 71 8.44 6.28 0.01
N PHE A 72 8.65 7.03 1.10
CA PHE A 72 7.61 7.32 2.09
C PHE A 72 6.97 8.67 1.82
N LYS A 73 5.90 8.67 1.02
CA LYS A 73 5.22 9.90 0.60
C LYS A 73 3.71 9.69 0.49
N ASP A 74 2.97 10.74 0.84
CA ASP A 74 1.50 10.72 0.84
C ASP A 74 0.93 10.99 -0.57
N GLU A 75 1.74 11.50 -1.49
CA GLU A 75 1.34 11.71 -2.89
C GLU A 75 1.26 10.39 -3.67
N LEU A 76 0.40 10.38 -4.69
CA LEU A 76 0.26 9.28 -5.62
C LEU A 76 1.59 9.03 -6.37
N GLY A 77 2.01 7.77 -6.40
CA GLY A 77 3.15 7.31 -7.18
C GLY A 77 2.78 6.90 -8.59
N THR A 78 3.80 6.59 -9.39
CA THR A 78 3.59 5.97 -10.70
C THR A 78 4.66 4.93 -10.93
N VAL A 79 4.24 3.68 -11.17
CA VAL A 79 5.11 2.57 -11.51
C VAL A 79 5.69 2.82 -12.90
N LYS A 80 6.96 3.17 -12.95
CA LYS A 80 7.68 3.51 -14.18
C LYS A 80 7.89 2.27 -15.06
N GLY A 81 7.71 2.44 -16.36
CA GLY A 81 8.02 1.42 -17.37
C GLY A 81 7.03 0.24 -17.42
N MET A 82 5.90 0.32 -16.71
CA MET A 82 4.85 -0.71 -16.73
C MET A 82 3.48 -0.06 -16.84
N LYS A 83 2.68 -0.51 -17.81
CA LYS A 83 1.27 -0.15 -17.94
C LYS A 83 0.40 -1.40 -17.79
N ALA A 84 -0.78 -1.23 -17.21
CA ALA A 84 -1.79 -2.26 -17.09
C ALA A 84 -2.60 -2.36 -18.39
N LYS A 85 -2.82 -3.60 -18.83
CA LYS A 85 -3.71 -3.93 -19.95
C LYS A 85 -4.88 -4.75 -19.42
N ILE A 86 -6.09 -4.39 -19.85
CA ILE A 86 -7.32 -5.13 -19.61
C ILE A 86 -7.66 -5.87 -20.89
N TYR A 87 -7.69 -7.20 -20.83
CA TYR A 87 -7.99 -8.04 -21.98
C TYR A 87 -9.50 -8.23 -22.12
N VAL A 88 -10.03 -7.71 -23.20
CA VAL A 88 -11.43 -7.87 -23.62
C VAL A 88 -11.40 -8.34 -25.06
N ASP A 89 -12.22 -9.34 -25.39
CA ASP A 89 -12.34 -9.82 -26.76
C ASP A 89 -12.80 -8.68 -27.70
N GLU A 90 -12.24 -8.62 -28.91
CA GLU A 90 -12.60 -7.59 -29.89
C GLU A 90 -14.07 -7.71 -30.32
N SER A 91 -14.66 -8.91 -30.26
CA SER A 91 -16.07 -9.14 -30.55
C SER A 91 -17.00 -8.75 -29.39
N ALA A 92 -16.46 -8.29 -28.25
CA ALA A 92 -17.28 -7.95 -27.09
C ALA A 92 -18.10 -6.68 -27.35
N VAL A 93 -19.41 -6.78 -27.17
CA VAL A 93 -20.32 -5.65 -27.30
C VAL A 93 -20.15 -4.70 -26.11
N PRO A 94 -19.92 -3.39 -26.34
CA PRO A 94 -19.84 -2.40 -25.28
C PRO A 94 -21.08 -2.34 -24.40
N LYS A 95 -20.85 -2.15 -23.10
CA LYS A 95 -21.92 -2.07 -22.10
C LYS A 95 -21.92 -0.70 -21.44
N TYR A 96 -22.98 0.06 -21.70
CA TYR A 96 -23.24 1.38 -21.12
C TYR A 96 -24.38 1.30 -20.12
N PHE A 97 -24.13 1.77 -18.90
CA PHE A 97 -25.14 1.88 -17.85
C PHE A 97 -25.18 3.33 -17.35
N LYS A 98 -26.40 3.84 -17.14
CA LYS A 98 -26.64 5.18 -16.61
C LYS A 98 -26.20 5.29 -15.14
N ALA A 99 -25.84 6.50 -14.72
CA ALA A 99 -25.57 6.81 -13.31
C ALA A 99 -26.74 6.37 -12.42
N ARG A 100 -26.42 5.78 -11.27
CA ARG A 100 -27.42 5.45 -10.25
C ARG A 100 -27.75 6.69 -9.43
N PRO A 101 -28.99 6.84 -8.95
CA PRO A 101 -29.32 7.88 -7.98
C PRO A 101 -28.43 7.76 -6.74
N LEU A 102 -27.81 8.88 -6.35
CA LEU A 102 -27.03 8.95 -5.12
C LEU A 102 -27.88 9.49 -3.97
N PRO A 103 -27.76 8.93 -2.76
CA PRO A 103 -28.28 9.57 -1.56
C PRO A 103 -27.76 11.00 -1.44
N TYR A 104 -28.64 11.95 -1.10
CA TYR A 104 -28.26 13.36 -0.99
C TYR A 104 -27.05 13.59 -0.07
N ALA A 105 -26.98 12.84 1.04
CA ALA A 105 -25.87 12.92 2.00
C ALA A 105 -24.49 12.53 1.44
N LEU A 106 -24.43 11.84 0.29
CA LEU A 106 -23.18 11.42 -0.35
C LEU A 106 -22.78 12.31 -1.52
N LYS A 107 -23.66 13.18 -2.03
CA LYS A 107 -23.41 13.95 -3.26
C LYS A 107 -22.14 14.82 -3.14
N ASP A 108 -22.09 15.69 -2.14
CA ASP A 108 -20.96 16.61 -1.96
C ASP A 108 -19.64 15.86 -1.79
N LYS A 109 -19.64 14.77 -1.00
CA LYS A 109 -18.46 13.93 -0.78
C LYS A 109 -18.00 13.21 -2.06
N VAL A 110 -18.94 12.79 -2.91
CA VAL A 110 -18.62 12.18 -4.21
C VAL A 110 -18.05 13.24 -5.16
N GLU A 111 -18.62 14.44 -5.20
CA GLU A 111 -18.10 15.54 -6.02
C GLU A 111 -16.69 15.94 -5.62
N MET A 112 -16.43 16.12 -4.33
CA MET A 112 -15.08 16.40 -3.81
C MET A 112 -14.07 15.31 -4.18
N GLU A 113 -14.48 14.04 -4.15
CA GLU A 113 -13.60 12.93 -4.52
C GLU A 113 -13.37 12.87 -6.03
N LEU A 114 -14.37 13.18 -6.87
CA LEU A 114 -14.18 13.31 -8.33
C LEU A 114 -13.19 14.42 -8.66
N GLU A 115 -13.34 15.60 -8.03
CA GLU A 115 -12.43 16.73 -8.21
C GLU A 115 -10.99 16.37 -7.80
N ARG A 116 -10.82 15.66 -6.67
CA ARG A 116 -9.51 15.18 -6.22
C ARG A 116 -8.90 14.21 -7.24
N LEU A 117 -9.66 13.22 -7.69
CA LEU A 117 -9.20 12.22 -8.66
C LEU A 117 -8.81 12.86 -9.99
N GLU A 118 -9.56 13.85 -10.47
CA GLU A 118 -9.27 14.58 -11.71
C GLU A 118 -8.04 15.47 -11.55
N LYS A 119 -7.93 16.21 -10.44
CA LYS A 119 -6.75 17.03 -10.11
C LYS A 119 -5.46 16.20 -10.03
N GLU A 120 -5.55 14.97 -9.54
CA GLU A 120 -4.43 14.02 -9.49
C GLU A 120 -4.21 13.27 -10.83
N GLY A 121 -5.01 13.56 -11.86
CA GLY A 121 -4.94 12.92 -13.17
C GLY A 121 -5.34 11.44 -13.17
N GLN A 122 -6.00 10.95 -12.12
CA GLN A 122 -6.47 9.56 -12.02
C GLN A 122 -7.66 9.30 -12.94
N ILE A 123 -8.52 10.30 -13.09
CA ILE A 123 -9.65 10.29 -14.02
C ILE A 123 -9.58 11.52 -14.92
N GLN A 124 -10.33 11.50 -16.01
CA GLN A 124 -10.55 12.64 -16.89
C GLN A 124 -12.01 12.65 -17.33
N GLN A 125 -12.65 13.82 -17.34
CA GLN A 125 -13.98 13.96 -17.91
C GLN A 125 -13.97 13.64 -19.42
N VAL A 126 -15.01 12.96 -19.89
CA VAL A 126 -15.22 12.64 -21.31
C VAL A 126 -16.66 12.93 -21.73
N GLU A 127 -16.86 13.36 -22.96
CA GLU A 127 -18.21 13.65 -23.49
C GLU A 127 -18.94 12.37 -23.90
N PHE A 128 -18.21 11.41 -24.46
CA PHE A 128 -18.75 10.19 -25.03
C PHE A 128 -17.93 8.96 -24.61
N SER A 129 -18.61 7.83 -24.41
CA SER A 129 -18.00 6.54 -24.15
C SER A 129 -18.98 5.40 -24.46
N ASP A 130 -18.53 4.38 -25.17
CA ASP A 130 -19.34 3.18 -25.46
C ASP A 130 -19.50 2.28 -24.22
N TRP A 131 -18.53 2.34 -23.30
CA TRP A 131 -18.57 1.66 -22.02
C TRP A 131 -18.87 2.66 -20.92
N ALA A 132 -19.72 2.32 -19.96
CA ALA A 132 -19.90 3.15 -18.78
C ALA A 132 -20.46 2.33 -17.61
N ALA A 133 -19.74 2.28 -16.50
CA ALA A 133 -20.20 1.62 -15.27
C ALA A 133 -20.81 2.66 -14.31
N PRO A 134 -21.97 2.41 -13.69
CA PRO A 134 -22.46 3.30 -12.65
C PRO A 134 -21.51 3.24 -11.45
N ILE A 135 -21.37 4.33 -10.72
CA ILE A 135 -20.56 4.33 -9.50
C ILE A 135 -21.27 3.67 -8.32
N VAL A 136 -20.46 3.12 -7.42
CA VAL A 136 -20.80 2.61 -6.09
C VAL A 136 -19.85 3.30 -5.10
N PRO A 137 -20.27 4.40 -4.47
CA PRO A 137 -19.47 5.07 -3.45
C PRO A 137 -19.33 4.18 -2.21
N VAL A 138 -18.09 3.96 -1.76
CA VAL A 138 -17.79 3.23 -0.54
C VAL A 138 -17.32 4.22 0.52
N VAL A 139 -18.05 4.31 1.63
CA VAL A 139 -17.64 5.11 2.79
C VAL A 139 -16.63 4.32 3.60
N LYS A 140 -15.42 4.86 3.75
CA LYS A 140 -14.38 4.28 4.60
C LYS A 140 -14.66 4.58 6.07
N GLU A 141 -14.02 3.83 6.97
CA GLU A 141 -14.13 4.01 8.43
C GLU A 141 -13.83 5.46 8.88
N ASN A 142 -12.88 6.13 8.21
CA ASN A 142 -12.54 7.53 8.49
C ASN A 142 -13.52 8.55 7.86
N GLY A 143 -14.66 8.10 7.30
CA GLY A 143 -15.68 8.95 6.70
C GLY A 143 -15.39 9.47 5.29
N SER A 144 -14.19 9.21 4.74
CA SER A 144 -13.84 9.52 3.34
C SER A 144 -14.53 8.57 2.37
N ILE A 145 -14.72 9.00 1.12
CA ILE A 145 -15.34 8.19 0.06
C ILE A 145 -14.27 7.60 -0.85
N ARG A 146 -14.48 6.35 -1.27
CA ARG A 146 -13.82 5.76 -2.44
C ARG A 146 -14.87 5.55 -3.53
N ILE A 147 -14.62 6.11 -4.71
CA ILE A 147 -15.48 5.89 -5.87
C ILE A 147 -15.07 4.59 -6.56
N CYS A 148 -15.97 3.61 -6.60
CA CYS A 148 -15.78 2.38 -7.34
C CYS A 148 -16.76 2.34 -8.53
N GLY A 149 -16.32 1.87 -9.70
CA GLY A 149 -17.23 1.51 -10.78
C GLY A 149 -17.84 0.13 -10.54
N ASP A 150 -19.13 -0.04 -10.80
CA ASP A 150 -19.76 -1.36 -10.85
C ASP A 150 -19.37 -2.09 -12.15
N TYR A 151 -18.11 -2.49 -12.23
CA TYR A 151 -17.56 -3.15 -13.42
C TYR A 151 -18.10 -4.57 -13.62
N LYS A 152 -18.83 -5.12 -12.63
CA LYS A 152 -19.51 -6.42 -12.73
C LYS A 152 -20.50 -6.44 -13.89
N VAL A 153 -21.20 -5.33 -14.12
CA VAL A 153 -22.19 -5.23 -15.20
C VAL A 153 -21.59 -4.82 -16.54
N THR A 154 -20.35 -4.33 -16.56
CA THR A 154 -19.65 -3.89 -17.77
C THR A 154 -18.49 -4.81 -18.14
N VAL A 155 -17.24 -4.35 -17.93
CA VAL A 155 -16.03 -5.00 -18.43
C VAL A 155 -15.80 -6.37 -17.80
N ASN A 156 -16.09 -6.57 -16.52
CA ASN A 156 -15.86 -7.87 -15.86
C ASN A 156 -16.77 -8.97 -16.41
N ALA A 157 -17.88 -8.62 -17.07
CA ALA A 157 -18.79 -9.60 -17.66
C ALA A 157 -18.29 -10.18 -18.99
N VAL A 158 -17.23 -9.60 -19.57
CA VAL A 158 -16.71 -9.97 -20.89
C VAL A 158 -15.17 -10.06 -20.94
N SER A 159 -14.48 -9.53 -19.93
CA SER A 159 -13.03 -9.53 -19.90
C SER A 159 -12.47 -10.91 -19.62
N ASN A 160 -11.39 -11.25 -20.31
CA ASN A 160 -10.57 -12.40 -19.97
C ASN A 160 -9.82 -12.08 -18.66
N LEU A 161 -10.14 -12.86 -17.62
CA LEU A 161 -9.58 -12.66 -16.29
C LEU A 161 -8.07 -12.92 -16.30
N ASP A 162 -7.35 -11.99 -15.69
CA ASP A 162 -5.93 -12.16 -15.41
C ASP A 162 -5.77 -13.09 -14.20
N ASN A 163 -5.67 -14.39 -14.47
CA ASN A 163 -5.58 -15.43 -13.45
C ASN A 163 -4.17 -15.58 -12.84
N TYR A 164 -3.40 -14.49 -12.75
CA TYR A 164 -2.09 -14.55 -12.11
C TYR A 164 -2.23 -15.09 -10.69
N THR A 165 -1.49 -16.14 -10.38
CA THR A 165 -1.60 -16.85 -9.10
C THR A 165 -1.27 -15.91 -7.94
N ILE A 166 -2.26 -15.69 -7.08
CA ILE A 166 -2.06 -14.99 -5.82
C ILE A 166 -1.59 -16.05 -4.80
N PRO A 167 -0.48 -15.80 -4.09
CA PRO A 167 0.01 -16.72 -3.08
C PRO A 167 -1.06 -17.05 -2.05
N LYS A 168 -1.17 -18.32 -1.73
CA LYS A 168 -2.04 -18.81 -0.67
C LYS A 168 -1.36 -18.65 0.68
N THR A 169 -2.09 -18.97 1.74
CA THR A 169 -1.54 -18.94 3.09
C THR A 169 -0.41 -19.96 3.25
N GLU A 170 -0.46 -21.11 2.56
CA GLU A 170 0.59 -22.13 2.68
C GLU A 170 1.96 -21.61 2.18
N ASP A 171 1.95 -20.73 1.18
CA ASP A 171 3.16 -20.08 0.65
C ASP A 171 3.85 -19.18 1.69
N LEU A 172 3.10 -18.72 2.69
CA LEU A 172 3.59 -17.91 3.80
C LEU A 172 4.56 -18.72 4.65
N TYR A 173 4.21 -19.95 5.00
CA TYR A 173 5.07 -20.86 5.78
C TYR A 173 6.36 -21.19 5.04
N ALA A 174 6.26 -21.47 3.73
CA ALA A 174 7.41 -21.81 2.90
C ALA A 174 8.37 -20.62 2.72
N THR A 175 7.85 -19.39 2.60
CA THR A 175 8.66 -18.20 2.31
C THR A 175 9.26 -17.56 3.56
N LEU A 176 8.56 -17.64 4.70
CA LEU A 176 8.91 -16.90 5.92
C LEU A 176 9.44 -17.79 7.05
N GLY A 177 9.54 -19.10 6.82
CA GLY A 177 10.03 -20.06 7.81
C GLY A 177 11.40 -19.70 8.37
N GLY A 178 11.50 -19.61 9.69
CA GLY A 178 12.74 -19.27 10.42
C GLY A 178 13.04 -17.77 10.51
N GLY A 179 12.13 -16.91 10.05
CA GLY A 179 12.21 -15.46 10.23
C GLY A 179 12.27 -15.05 11.71
N GLN A 180 13.16 -14.12 12.05
CA GLN A 180 13.31 -13.64 13.44
C GLN A 180 12.55 -12.34 13.71
N GLU A 181 12.53 -11.45 12.71
CA GLU A 181 11.87 -10.16 12.73
C GLU A 181 11.14 -9.96 11.40
N TYR A 182 10.11 -9.13 11.41
CA TYR A 182 9.20 -8.95 10.28
C TYR A 182 8.98 -7.48 9.97
N THR A 183 9.06 -7.13 8.69
CA THR A 183 8.71 -5.81 8.17
C THR A 183 7.51 -5.96 7.24
N LYS A 184 6.43 -5.24 7.53
CA LYS A 184 5.23 -5.19 6.70
C LYS A 184 5.13 -3.83 6.02
N PHE A 185 4.91 -3.83 4.71
CA PHE A 185 4.60 -2.62 3.96
C PHE A 185 3.13 -2.51 3.60
N ASP A 186 2.63 -1.29 3.67
CA ASP A 186 1.33 -0.86 3.15
C ASP A 186 1.58 0.16 2.03
N LEU A 187 0.93 -0.03 0.88
CA LEU A 187 1.11 0.80 -0.30
C LEU A 187 0.14 1.97 -0.32
N ASN A 188 0.62 3.15 -0.69
CA ASN A 188 -0.26 4.31 -0.82
C ASN A 188 -1.07 4.25 -2.13
N GLN A 189 -2.40 4.19 -2.06
CA GLN A 189 -3.29 4.13 -3.25
C GLN A 189 -2.89 3.03 -4.25
N ALA A 190 -2.53 1.84 -3.75
CA ALA A 190 -1.95 0.69 -4.47
C ALA A 190 -2.23 0.63 -5.99
N TYR A 191 -3.42 0.20 -6.42
CA TYR A 191 -3.73 0.01 -7.86
C TYR A 191 -3.57 1.27 -8.71
N GLN A 192 -3.86 2.44 -8.14
CA GLN A 192 -3.76 3.71 -8.84
C GLN A 192 -2.31 4.09 -9.18
N GLN A 193 -1.32 3.42 -8.58
CA GLN A 193 0.08 3.61 -8.96
C GLN A 193 0.40 3.07 -10.37
N ILE A 194 -0.44 2.20 -10.95
CA ILE A 194 -0.24 1.64 -12.29
C ILE A 194 -1.12 2.38 -13.31
N GLU A 195 -0.50 2.96 -14.33
CA GLU A 195 -1.21 3.56 -15.46
C GLU A 195 -1.82 2.47 -16.36
N LEU A 196 -2.98 2.75 -16.96
CA LEU A 196 -3.53 1.92 -18.01
C LEU A 196 -2.88 2.25 -19.36
N ASP A 197 -2.77 1.25 -20.24
CA ASP A 197 -2.54 1.51 -21.65
C ASP A 197 -3.73 2.27 -22.27
N GLU A 198 -3.50 2.97 -23.38
CA GLU A 198 -4.51 3.86 -23.96
C GLU A 198 -5.79 3.11 -24.36
N ASP A 199 -5.65 1.89 -24.89
CA ASP A 199 -6.78 1.06 -25.31
C ASP A 199 -7.64 0.62 -24.12
N SER A 200 -7.03 0.23 -22.99
CA SER A 200 -7.76 -0.28 -21.83
C SER A 200 -8.55 0.80 -21.10
N LYS A 201 -8.15 2.08 -21.21
CA LYS A 201 -8.86 3.19 -20.58
C LYS A 201 -10.33 3.24 -21.00
N ARG A 202 -10.65 2.84 -22.24
CA ARG A 202 -12.03 2.85 -22.75
C ARG A 202 -12.99 1.96 -21.95
N TYR A 203 -12.49 0.89 -21.34
CA TYR A 203 -13.32 -0.08 -20.61
C TYR A 203 -13.69 0.36 -19.19
N VAL A 204 -13.01 1.39 -18.68
CA VAL A 204 -13.07 1.80 -17.27
C VAL A 204 -13.65 3.18 -17.08
N THR A 205 -14.58 3.56 -17.96
CA THR A 205 -15.37 4.78 -17.78
C THR A 205 -16.43 4.56 -16.71
N ILE A 206 -16.54 5.51 -15.78
CA ILE A 206 -17.60 5.58 -14.77
C ILE A 206 -18.65 6.63 -15.15
N ASN A 207 -19.90 6.34 -14.84
CA ASN A 207 -21.05 7.20 -15.03
C ASN A 207 -21.52 7.75 -13.68
N THR A 208 -21.49 9.08 -13.56
CA THR A 208 -21.79 9.81 -12.33
C THR A 208 -22.89 10.84 -12.59
N HIS A 209 -23.42 11.45 -11.54
CA HIS A 209 -24.36 12.57 -11.67
C HIS A 209 -23.70 13.84 -12.25
N LYS A 210 -22.36 13.89 -12.34
CA LYS A 210 -21.58 14.97 -12.96
C LYS A 210 -21.14 14.64 -14.39
N GLY A 211 -21.60 13.52 -14.94
CA GLY A 211 -21.23 13.06 -16.27
C GLY A 211 -20.26 11.87 -16.25
N LEU A 212 -19.61 11.64 -17.39
CA LEU A 212 -18.71 10.51 -17.62
C LEU A 212 -17.27 10.88 -17.27
N PHE A 213 -16.60 9.98 -16.55
CA PHE A 213 -15.18 10.10 -16.25
C PHE A 213 -14.47 8.81 -16.61
N ARG A 214 -13.37 8.90 -17.34
CA ARG A 214 -12.54 7.77 -17.74
C ARG A 214 -11.33 7.66 -16.82
N TYR A 215 -11.09 6.48 -16.25
CA TYR A 215 -9.87 6.23 -15.47
C TYR A 215 -8.65 6.17 -16.39
N ASN A 216 -7.57 6.83 -15.96
CA ASN A 216 -6.25 6.78 -16.59
C ASN A 216 -5.34 5.71 -15.96
N ARG A 217 -5.70 5.24 -14.77
CA ARG A 217 -4.96 4.31 -13.92
C ARG A 217 -5.82 3.12 -13.56
N LEU A 218 -5.20 2.01 -13.18
CA LEU A 218 -5.88 0.76 -12.90
C LEU A 218 -6.89 0.94 -11.75
N PRO A 219 -8.21 0.89 -12.03
CA PRO A 219 -9.21 1.17 -11.02
C PRO A 219 -9.42 -0.02 -10.07
N TYR A 220 -9.97 0.28 -8.90
CA TYR A 220 -10.58 -0.74 -8.05
C TYR A 220 -11.79 -1.37 -8.75
N CYS A 221 -12.16 -2.58 -8.32
CA CYS A 221 -13.36 -3.33 -8.77
C CYS A 221 -13.32 -3.89 -10.20
N VAL A 222 -12.29 -3.60 -11.01
CA VAL A 222 -12.01 -4.43 -12.20
C VAL A 222 -11.46 -5.77 -11.73
N ALA A 223 -12.01 -6.86 -12.23
CA ALA A 223 -11.74 -8.20 -11.73
C ALA A 223 -10.28 -8.64 -11.94
N SER A 224 -9.64 -8.16 -13.01
CA SER A 224 -8.23 -8.40 -13.30
C SER A 224 -7.26 -7.50 -12.51
N SER A 225 -7.73 -6.44 -11.83
CA SER A 225 -6.84 -5.50 -11.12
C SER A 225 -5.93 -6.18 -10.08
N PRO A 226 -6.42 -7.09 -9.21
CA PRO A 226 -5.57 -7.77 -8.24
C PRO A 226 -4.47 -8.61 -8.91
N GLY A 227 -4.79 -9.35 -9.98
CA GLY A 227 -3.83 -10.19 -10.71
C GLY A 227 -2.76 -9.36 -11.43
N ILE A 228 -3.18 -8.27 -12.10
CA ILE A 228 -2.26 -7.33 -12.74
C ILE A 228 -1.30 -6.71 -11.70
N PHE A 229 -1.83 -6.29 -10.56
CA PHE A 229 -1.04 -5.67 -9.50
C PHE A 229 -0.07 -6.66 -8.84
N GLN A 230 -0.56 -7.86 -8.52
CA GLN A 230 0.25 -8.96 -8.00
C GLN A 230 1.42 -9.28 -8.93
N ARG A 231 1.17 -9.47 -10.22
CA ARG A 231 2.22 -9.71 -11.22
C ARG A 231 3.24 -8.58 -11.26
N THR A 232 2.77 -7.34 -11.20
CA THR A 232 3.63 -6.15 -11.25
C THR A 232 4.58 -6.14 -10.05
N LEU A 233 4.07 -6.27 -8.83
CA LEU A 233 4.92 -6.29 -7.65
C LEU A 233 5.84 -7.51 -7.59
N LYS A 234 5.38 -8.70 -7.99
CA LYS A 234 6.24 -9.89 -8.09
C LYS A 234 7.40 -9.69 -9.07
N LYS A 235 7.19 -8.98 -10.18
CA LYS A 235 8.28 -8.58 -11.09
C LYS A 235 9.24 -7.60 -10.42
N VAL A 236 8.74 -6.63 -9.66
CA VAL A 236 9.58 -5.66 -8.94
C VAL A 236 10.50 -6.37 -7.94
N VAL A 237 9.97 -7.30 -7.13
CA VAL A 237 10.74 -8.02 -6.10
C VAL A 237 11.39 -9.31 -6.61
N GLN A 238 11.39 -9.56 -7.93
CA GLN A 238 11.90 -10.80 -8.51
C GLN A 238 13.37 -11.03 -8.15
N GLY A 239 13.69 -12.24 -7.70
CA GLY A 239 15.06 -12.62 -7.31
C GLY A 239 15.48 -12.11 -5.92
N ILE A 240 14.56 -11.53 -5.14
CA ILE A 240 14.78 -11.24 -3.73
C ILE A 240 14.14 -12.35 -2.89
N SER A 241 14.93 -13.01 -2.04
CA SER A 241 14.46 -14.03 -1.09
C SER A 241 13.78 -13.38 0.12
N ASN A 242 13.00 -14.16 0.89
CA ASN A 242 12.35 -13.71 2.12
C ASN A 242 11.37 -12.53 1.97
N VAL A 243 10.80 -12.38 0.76
CA VAL A 243 9.76 -11.39 0.47
C VAL A 243 8.52 -12.10 -0.01
N LEU A 244 7.44 -11.92 0.74
CA LEU A 244 6.10 -12.36 0.37
C LEU A 244 5.30 -11.15 -0.11
N VAL A 245 4.67 -11.28 -1.27
CA VAL A 245 3.80 -10.26 -1.85
C VAL A 245 2.43 -10.87 -2.06
N ARG A 246 1.40 -10.28 -1.48
CA ARG A 246 0.00 -10.60 -1.76
C ARG A 246 -0.80 -9.34 -1.98
N VAL A 247 -1.08 -9.06 -3.24
CA VAL A 247 -1.77 -7.87 -3.74
C VAL A 247 -1.07 -6.62 -3.22
N ASP A 248 -1.64 -5.89 -2.27
CA ASP A 248 -1.08 -4.66 -1.71
C ASP A 248 -0.34 -4.85 -0.39
N ASP A 249 -0.43 -6.04 0.19
CA ASP A 249 0.28 -6.45 1.40
C ASP A 249 1.64 -7.07 1.03
N ILE A 250 2.73 -6.52 1.59
CA ILE A 250 4.09 -7.05 1.41
C ILE A 250 4.69 -7.34 2.77
N LEU A 251 5.29 -8.51 2.92
CA LEU A 251 5.96 -8.94 4.13
C LEU A 251 7.39 -9.38 3.84
N ILE A 252 8.31 -8.89 4.66
CA ILE A 252 9.75 -9.10 4.55
C ILE A 252 10.25 -9.70 5.86
N THR A 253 11.17 -10.65 5.77
CA THR A 253 11.85 -11.23 6.93
C THR A 253 13.31 -11.61 6.60
N GLY A 254 13.98 -12.24 7.56
CA GLY A 254 15.30 -12.87 7.40
C GLY A 254 15.59 -13.78 8.59
N LYS A 255 16.44 -14.80 8.38
CA LYS A 255 16.88 -15.71 9.45
C LYS A 255 17.84 -15.02 10.42
N THR A 256 18.49 -13.96 9.96
CA THR A 256 19.26 -13.04 10.78
C THR A 256 18.77 -11.61 10.54
N ARG A 257 19.05 -10.73 11.51
CA ARG A 257 18.79 -9.29 11.38
C ARG A 257 19.50 -8.69 10.17
N GLU A 258 20.72 -9.14 9.88
CA GLU A 258 21.50 -8.69 8.72
C GLU A 258 20.83 -9.08 7.39
N GLU A 259 20.38 -10.32 7.26
CA GLU A 259 19.66 -10.80 6.07
C GLU A 259 18.35 -10.01 5.86
N HIS A 260 17.61 -9.75 6.94
CA HIS A 260 16.40 -8.94 6.89
C HIS A 260 16.72 -7.51 6.42
N LEU A 261 17.73 -6.85 7.00
CA LEU A 261 18.12 -5.49 6.61
C LEU A 261 18.58 -5.41 5.15
N ASN A 262 19.32 -6.40 4.67
CA ASN A 262 19.73 -6.48 3.26
C ASN A 262 18.53 -6.63 2.32
N THR A 263 17.60 -7.53 2.66
CA THR A 263 16.35 -7.74 1.92
C THR A 263 15.49 -6.47 1.89
N LEU A 264 15.32 -5.85 3.06
CA LEU A 264 14.58 -4.60 3.23
C LEU A 264 15.15 -3.48 2.37
N SER A 265 16.47 -3.31 2.40
CA SER A 265 17.17 -2.28 1.64
C SER A 265 17.00 -2.47 0.13
N GLU A 266 17.14 -3.71 -0.37
CA GLU A 266 16.96 -4.03 -1.78
C GLU A 266 15.52 -3.76 -2.24
N VAL A 267 14.51 -4.16 -1.46
CA VAL A 267 13.10 -3.87 -1.79
C VAL A 267 12.85 -2.37 -1.85
N LEU A 268 13.29 -1.61 -0.83
CA LEU A 268 13.12 -0.15 -0.80
C LEU A 268 13.83 0.53 -1.97
N SER A 269 15.03 0.08 -2.34
CA SER A 269 15.78 0.59 -3.49
C SER A 269 15.02 0.37 -4.80
N ARG A 270 14.45 -0.81 -5.01
CA ARG A 270 13.63 -1.10 -6.20
C ARG A 270 12.34 -0.28 -6.23
N PHE A 271 11.70 -0.08 -5.08
CA PHE A 271 10.48 0.72 -4.96
C PHE A 271 10.77 2.18 -5.28
N LYS A 272 11.88 2.72 -4.76
CA LYS A 272 12.39 4.05 -5.11
C LYS A 272 12.63 4.19 -6.61
N ARG A 273 13.38 3.24 -7.21
CA ARG A 273 13.72 3.26 -8.63
C ARG A 273 12.48 3.25 -9.54
N ILE A 274 11.52 2.40 -9.23
CA ILE A 274 10.31 2.23 -10.06
C ILE A 274 9.18 3.20 -9.68
N GLY A 275 9.29 3.93 -8.57
CA GLY A 275 8.34 4.97 -8.18
C GLY A 275 7.12 4.48 -7.38
N ILE A 276 7.27 3.43 -6.59
CA ILE A 276 6.23 2.87 -5.71
C ILE A 276 6.32 3.53 -4.32
N PRO A 277 5.36 4.39 -3.94
CA PRO A 277 5.28 4.95 -2.60
C PRO A 277 4.65 3.99 -1.59
N LEU A 278 5.18 4.04 -0.38
CA LEU A 278 4.71 3.36 0.81
C LEU A 278 3.98 4.33 1.74
N LYS A 279 2.90 3.86 2.36
CA LYS A 279 2.15 4.57 3.37
C LYS A 279 2.79 4.35 4.74
N LYS A 280 3.75 5.20 5.08
CA LYS A 280 4.62 5.06 6.27
C LYS A 280 3.86 4.74 7.57
N GLN A 281 2.72 5.41 7.82
CA GLN A 281 1.96 5.27 9.06
C GLN A 281 1.29 3.90 9.21
N LYS A 282 1.22 3.11 8.14
CA LYS A 282 0.69 1.75 8.13
C LYS A 282 1.75 0.66 7.95
N CYS A 283 3.00 1.06 7.68
CA CYS A 283 4.12 0.12 7.64
C CYS A 283 4.54 -0.26 9.06
N VAL A 284 4.99 -1.50 9.23
CA VAL A 284 5.58 -2.03 10.47
C VAL A 284 7.00 -2.44 10.13
N PHE A 285 7.99 -2.08 10.94
CA PHE A 285 9.41 -2.37 10.67
C PHE A 285 10.02 -3.19 11.78
N MET A 286 10.80 -4.20 11.42
CA MET A 286 11.65 -4.99 12.33
C MET A 286 10.91 -5.47 13.59
N ALA A 287 9.64 -5.85 13.47
CA ALA A 287 8.84 -6.28 14.60
C ALA A 287 9.05 -7.78 14.86
N GLU A 288 9.14 -8.18 16.14
CA GLU A 288 9.20 -9.60 16.52
C GLU A 288 7.90 -10.34 16.21
N GLU A 289 6.79 -9.59 16.14
CA GLU A 289 5.47 -10.11 15.84
C GLU A 289 4.67 -9.16 14.94
N VAL A 290 3.96 -9.71 13.96
CA VAL A 290 3.17 -8.93 13.00
C VAL A 290 1.86 -9.64 12.64
N VAL A 291 0.82 -8.86 12.35
CA VAL A 291 -0.43 -9.38 11.78
C VAL A 291 -0.41 -9.22 10.26
N TYR A 292 -0.54 -10.34 9.55
CA TYR A 292 -0.52 -10.40 8.10
C TYR A 292 -1.52 -11.43 7.58
N LEU A 293 -2.41 -11.02 6.67
CA LEU A 293 -3.45 -11.86 6.06
C LEU A 293 -4.37 -12.60 7.05
N GLY A 294 -4.60 -12.01 8.23
CA GLY A 294 -5.41 -12.65 9.28
C GLY A 294 -4.65 -13.66 10.14
N PHE A 295 -3.34 -13.75 9.98
CA PHE A 295 -2.45 -14.54 10.84
C PHE A 295 -1.56 -13.62 11.67
N LYS A 296 -1.32 -14.01 12.90
CA LYS A 296 -0.30 -13.45 13.77
C LYS A 296 0.97 -14.29 13.60
N ILE A 297 2.05 -13.63 13.24
CA ILE A 297 3.32 -14.26 12.85
C ILE A 297 4.39 -13.78 13.80
N ASN A 298 5.12 -14.70 14.41
CA ASN A 298 6.34 -14.43 15.16
C ASN A 298 7.43 -15.43 14.82
N LYS A 299 8.56 -15.41 15.53
CA LYS A 299 9.71 -16.30 15.28
C LYS A 299 9.46 -17.79 15.57
N HIS A 300 8.40 -18.11 16.30
CA HIS A 300 8.08 -19.46 16.75
C HIS A 300 6.89 -20.06 15.99
N GLU A 301 5.84 -19.25 15.79
CA GLU A 301 4.54 -19.73 15.39
C GLU A 301 3.84 -18.77 14.42
N ILE A 302 2.97 -19.34 13.60
CA ILE A 302 2.01 -18.63 12.76
C ILE A 302 0.63 -19.17 13.13
N TYR A 303 -0.21 -18.32 13.71
CA TYR A 303 -1.54 -18.70 14.18
C TYR A 303 -2.61 -17.71 13.70
N PRO A 304 -3.87 -18.14 13.49
CA PRO A 304 -4.95 -17.24 13.13
C PRO A 304 -5.14 -16.15 14.20
N VAL A 305 -5.49 -14.93 13.79
CA VAL A 305 -5.86 -13.90 14.77
C VAL A 305 -7.14 -14.29 15.50
N GLU A 306 -7.18 -14.02 16.81
CA GLU A 306 -8.28 -14.44 17.69
C GLU A 306 -9.65 -13.93 17.21
N SER A 307 -9.72 -12.69 16.72
CA SER A 307 -10.95 -12.13 16.14
C SER A 307 -11.51 -12.91 14.94
N LYS A 308 -10.65 -13.60 14.16
CA LYS A 308 -11.09 -14.46 13.05
C LYS A 308 -11.60 -15.81 13.55
N VAL A 309 -10.99 -16.34 14.61
CA VAL A 309 -11.45 -17.57 15.28
C VAL A 309 -12.79 -17.33 15.94
N GLU A 310 -12.92 -16.25 16.71
CA GLU A 310 -14.18 -15.85 17.35
C GLU A 310 -15.31 -15.63 16.35
N ALA A 311 -15.02 -15.06 15.17
CA ALA A 311 -16.04 -14.85 14.15
C ALA A 311 -16.63 -16.15 13.61
N ILE A 312 -15.84 -17.24 13.58
CA ILE A 312 -16.31 -18.58 13.19
C ILE A 312 -17.04 -19.23 14.37
N ASP A 313 -16.50 -19.15 15.58
CA ASP A 313 -17.09 -19.73 16.79
C ASP A 313 -18.49 -19.13 17.10
N LYS A 314 -18.64 -17.82 16.88
CA LYS A 314 -19.90 -17.08 17.08
C LYS A 314 -20.80 -17.06 15.84
N ALA A 315 -20.39 -17.67 14.74
CA ALA A 315 -21.20 -17.66 13.53
C ALA A 315 -22.51 -18.45 13.75
N PRO A 316 -23.67 -17.91 13.33
CA PRO A 316 -24.94 -18.61 13.46
C PRO A 316 -24.92 -19.88 12.60
N SER A 317 -25.63 -20.93 13.05
CA SER A 317 -25.78 -22.15 12.26
C SER A 317 -26.48 -21.83 10.93
N PRO A 318 -25.93 -22.26 9.78
CA PRO A 318 -26.50 -21.95 8.49
C PRO A 318 -27.88 -22.60 8.34
N THR A 319 -28.84 -21.81 7.87
CA THR A 319 -30.25 -22.23 7.71
C THR A 319 -30.61 -22.59 6.27
N ASN A 320 -29.74 -22.27 5.31
CA ASN A 320 -29.94 -22.55 3.90
C ASN A 320 -28.63 -22.89 3.17
N VAL A 321 -28.75 -23.38 1.93
CA VAL A 321 -27.60 -23.81 1.12
C VAL A 321 -26.63 -22.69 0.82
N THR A 322 -27.10 -21.45 0.64
CA THR A 322 -26.23 -20.29 0.38
C THR A 322 -25.40 -19.96 1.61
N GLU A 323 -26.00 -19.97 2.80
CA GLU A 323 -25.31 -19.78 4.07
C GLU A 323 -24.33 -20.92 4.35
N LEU A 324 -24.73 -22.18 4.11
CA LEU A 324 -23.86 -23.34 4.29
C LEU A 324 -22.63 -23.27 3.38
N LYS A 325 -22.82 -22.88 2.11
CA LYS A 325 -21.72 -22.68 1.15
C LYS A 325 -20.81 -21.50 1.52
N ALA A 326 -21.31 -20.52 2.27
CA ALA A 326 -20.50 -19.39 2.73
C ALA A 326 -19.74 -19.71 4.02
N TYR A 327 -20.27 -20.63 4.84
CA TYR A 327 -19.66 -21.09 6.09
C TYR A 327 -18.51 -22.10 5.85
N LEU A 328 -18.67 -23.00 4.88
CA LEU A 328 -17.66 -24.00 4.45
C LEU A 328 -16.58 -23.38 3.55
#